data_AF-A0A1W9L1V6-F1
#
_entry.id   AF-A0A1W9L1V6-F1
#
_cell.length_a   1.000
_cell.length_b   1.000
_cell.length_c   1.000
_cell.angle_alpha   90.00
_cell.angle_beta   90.00
_cell.angle_gamma   90.00
#
_symmetry.space_group_name_H-M   'P 1'
#
loop_
_entity.id
_entity.type
_entity.pdbx_description
1 polymer ?
#
loop_
_entity_poly.entity_id
_entity_poly.type
_entity_poly.pdbx_seq_one_letter_code
_entity_poly.pdbx_strand_id
1 'polypeptide(L)'
;AASGAMIGLILTPLVINRWILNPMTHLSYRHYLNCIAIFIIAWLVATVAFICYLSAFPSVIAATSTLEVAGIYLFSWAVGFVIIFAPQGIGVFELVAAHTLTAPVSLGSIAVLIAGFSIITLIADAIVWIVSRLIFMSQKHFE
;
A
#
# COMPACT_ATOMS: atom_id res chain seq x y z
N ALA A 1 22.40 11.43 16.03
CA ALA A 1 21.97 11.39 14.62
C ALA A 1 20.49 11.03 14.46
N ALA A 2 19.99 9.98 15.12
CA ALA A 2 18.58 9.54 15.01
C ALA A 2 17.53 10.56 15.50
N SER A 3 17.86 11.37 16.51
CA SER A 3 16.94 12.36 17.11
C SER A 3 16.59 13.50 16.15
N GLY A 4 17.53 13.91 15.29
CA GLY A 4 17.31 14.98 14.31
C GLY A 4 16.39 14.56 13.16
N ALA A 5 16.45 13.28 12.75
CA ALA A 5 15.59 12.73 11.70
C ALA A 5 14.12 12.62 12.14
N MET A 6 13.85 12.24 13.40
CA MET A 6 12.49 12.21 13.95
C MET A 6 11.87 13.61 14.04
N ILE A 7 12.65 14.60 14.50
CA ILE A 7 12.19 16.00 14.57
C ILE A 7 11.90 16.52 13.16
N GLY A 8 12.77 16.20 12.19
CA GLY A 8 12.57 16.52 10.78
C GLY A 8 11.26 15.94 10.23
N LEU A 9 10.97 14.66 10.49
CA LEU A 9 9.75 13.96 10.04
C LEU A 9 8.46 14.46 10.71
N ILE A 10 8.53 14.95 11.94
CA ILE A 10 7.37 15.53 12.66
C ILE A 10 7.12 16.97 12.19
N LEU A 11 8.19 17.72 11.91
CA LEU A 11 8.08 19.12 11.50
C LEU A 11 7.81 19.29 10.01
N THR A 12 8.23 18.37 9.14
CA THR A 12 7.93 18.43 7.70
C THR A 12 6.44 18.53 7.38
N PRO A 13 5.54 17.70 7.93
CA PRO A 13 4.10 17.85 7.65
C PRO A 13 3.55 19.17 8.19
N LEU A 14 4.04 19.67 9.33
CA LEU A 14 3.61 20.96 9.89
C LEU A 14 4.07 22.15 9.03
N VAL A 15 5.30 22.10 8.51
CA VAL A 15 5.86 23.14 7.65
C VAL A 15 5.21 23.08 6.26
N ILE A 16 5.02 21.90 5.69
CA ILE A 16 4.31 21.71 4.41
C ILE A 16 2.85 22.17 4.53
N ASN A 17 2.16 21.81 5.62
CA ASN A 17 0.77 22.20 5.84
C ASN A 17 0.61 23.70 6.08
N ARG A 18 1.61 24.36 6.69
CA ARG A 18 1.54 25.79 7.00
C ARG A 18 2.02 26.69 5.86
N TRP A 19 2.95 26.22 5.01
CA TRP A 19 3.60 27.04 3.99
C TRP A 19 3.20 26.67 2.55
N ILE A 20 2.86 25.42 2.26
CA ILE A 20 2.50 24.95 0.92
C ILE A 20 0.98 24.77 0.80
N LEU A 21 0.37 24.17 1.83
CA LEU A 21 -1.08 24.03 1.92
C LEU A 21 -1.71 25.29 2.51
N ASN A 22 -1.56 26.41 1.79
CA ASN A 22 -2.48 27.54 1.93
C ASN A 22 -3.92 26.99 1.80
N PRO A 23 -4.90 27.55 2.53
CA PRO A 23 -6.18 26.90 2.74
C PRO A 23 -6.90 26.82 1.39
N MET A 24 -6.89 25.64 0.76
CA MET A 24 -7.90 25.30 -0.24
C MET A 24 -9.21 25.15 0.52
N THR A 25 -9.81 26.30 0.79
CA THR A 25 -11.08 26.47 1.47
C THR A 25 -12.16 25.80 0.64
N HIS A 26 -12.90 24.89 1.27
CA HIS A 26 -14.06 24.15 0.76
C HIS A 26 -13.77 22.95 -0.16
N LEU A 27 -13.10 21.93 0.39
CA LEU A 27 -13.21 20.58 -0.14
C LEU A 27 -14.68 20.13 0.02
N SER A 28 -15.43 20.13 -1.07
CA SER A 28 -16.84 19.76 -1.04
C SER A 28 -16.97 18.32 -0.54
N TYR A 29 -17.88 18.12 0.42
CA TYR A 29 -18.13 16.83 1.08
C TYR A 29 -18.32 15.68 0.07
N ARG A 30 -18.92 15.97 -1.08
CA ARG A 30 -19.08 14.99 -2.18
C ARG A 30 -17.74 14.49 -2.73
N HIS A 31 -16.77 15.39 -2.94
CA HIS A 31 -15.44 15.00 -3.43
C HIS A 31 -14.69 14.18 -2.39
N TYR A 32 -14.81 14.54 -1.11
CA TYR A 32 -14.21 13.77 -0.02
C TYR A 32 -14.77 12.34 0.06
N LEU A 33 -16.11 12.19 0.00
CA LEU A 33 -16.74 10.86 -0.05
C LEU A 33 -16.34 10.07 -1.29
N ASN A 34 -16.24 10.72 -2.46
CA ASN A 34 -15.78 10.06 -3.68
C ASN A 34 -14.34 9.56 -3.53
N CYS A 35 -13.45 10.33 -2.92
CA CYS A 35 -12.08 9.89 -2.63
C CYS A 35 -12.06 8.68 -1.70
N ILE A 36 -12.87 8.68 -0.63
CA ILE A 36 -12.99 7.52 0.27
C ILE A 36 -13.51 6.29 -0.49
N ALA A 37 -14.56 6.45 -1.30
CA ALA A 37 -15.12 5.35 -2.07
C ALA A 37 -14.10 4.74 -3.04
N ILE A 38 -13.38 5.59 -3.79
CA ILE A 38 -12.31 5.14 -4.70
C ILE A 38 -11.20 4.42 -3.92
N PHE A 39 -10.81 4.96 -2.75
CA PHE A 39 -9.80 4.35 -1.89
C PHE A 39 -10.24 2.95 -1.43
N ILE A 40 -11.46 2.80 -0.93
CA ILE A 40 -12.02 1.50 -0.51
C ILE A 40 -12.01 0.52 -1.69
N ILE A 41 -12.48 0.93 -2.86
CA ILE A 41 -12.50 0.08 -4.06
C ILE A 41 -11.09 -0.38 -4.44
N ALA A 42 -10.10 0.53 -4.42
CA ALA A 42 -8.72 0.20 -4.72
C ALA A 42 -8.17 -0.86 -3.74
N TRP A 43 -8.45 -0.72 -2.44
CA TRP A 43 -8.05 -1.70 -1.42
C TRP A 43 -8.73 -3.05 -1.58
N LEU A 44 -10.00 -3.07 -1.95
CA LEU A 44 -10.71 -4.32 -2.24
C LEU A 44 -10.10 -5.03 -3.45
N VAL A 45 -9.80 -4.30 -4.53
CA VAL A 45 -9.15 -4.85 -5.72
C VAL A 45 -7.76 -5.41 -5.37
N ALA A 46 -6.97 -4.68 -4.60
CA ALA A 46 -5.64 -5.13 -4.16
C ALA A 46 -5.74 -6.40 -3.30
N THR A 47 -6.73 -6.47 -2.40
CA THR A 47 -6.98 -7.64 -1.55
C THR A 47 -7.36 -8.85 -2.39
N VAL A 48 -8.24 -8.68 -3.37
CA VAL A 48 -8.62 -9.75 -4.31
C VAL A 48 -7.42 -10.21 -5.13
N ALA A 49 -6.59 -9.28 -5.62
CA ALA A 49 -5.36 -9.62 -6.33
C ALA A 49 -4.40 -10.43 -5.46
N PHE A 50 -4.27 -10.09 -4.17
CA PHE A 50 -3.44 -10.84 -3.22
C PHE A 50 -3.98 -12.26 -2.98
N ILE A 51 -5.29 -12.42 -2.84
CA ILE A 51 -5.95 -13.74 -2.73
C ILE A 51 -5.67 -14.56 -3.98
N CYS A 52 -5.86 -14.00 -5.17
CA CYS A 52 -5.58 -14.67 -6.44
C CYS A 52 -4.11 -15.08 -6.55
N TYR A 53 -3.19 -14.20 -6.10
CA TYR A 53 -1.76 -14.48 -6.08
C TYR A 53 -1.43 -15.66 -5.17
N LEU A 54 -1.91 -15.67 -3.92
CA LEU A 54 -1.66 -16.78 -2.99
C LEU A 54 -2.38 -18.07 -3.39
N SER A 55 -3.49 -17.98 -4.12
CA SER A 55 -4.21 -19.14 -4.64
C SER A 55 -3.39 -19.95 -5.65
N ALA A 56 -2.37 -19.34 -6.27
CA ALA A 56 -1.40 -20.06 -7.11
C ALA A 56 -0.46 -20.98 -6.30
N PHE A 57 -0.46 -20.87 -4.96
CA PHE A 57 0.40 -21.65 -4.06
C PHE A 57 -0.44 -22.42 -3.02
N PRO A 58 -1.10 -23.54 -3.40
CA PRO A 58 -2.00 -24.28 -2.53
C PRO A 58 -1.37 -24.74 -1.21
N SER A 59 -0.06 -25.01 -1.20
CA SER A 59 0.68 -25.42 -0.01
C SER A 59 0.74 -24.34 1.09
N VAL A 60 0.52 -23.07 0.73
CA VAL A 60 0.53 -21.94 1.67
C VAL A 60 -0.87 -21.67 2.23
N ILE A 61 -1.91 -21.82 1.40
CA ILE A 61 -3.30 -21.47 1.75
C ILE A 61 -4.14 -22.66 2.23
N ALA A 62 -3.63 -23.90 2.17
CA ALA A 62 -4.41 -25.11 2.44
C ALA A 62 -5.15 -25.12 3.80
N ALA A 63 -4.62 -24.40 4.80
CA ALA A 63 -5.19 -24.32 6.14
C ALA A 63 -5.88 -22.99 6.45
N THR A 64 -5.89 -22.04 5.51
CA THR A 64 -6.32 -20.64 5.75
C THR A 64 -7.54 -20.32 4.90
N SER A 65 -8.58 -19.76 5.53
CA SER A 65 -9.79 -19.38 4.78
C SER A 65 -9.56 -18.14 3.91
N THR A 66 -10.31 -17.99 2.82
CA THR A 66 -10.20 -16.81 1.93
C THR A 66 -10.41 -15.49 2.67
N LEU A 67 -11.35 -15.46 3.63
CA LEU A 67 -11.62 -14.28 4.46
C LEU A 67 -10.45 -13.95 5.38
N GLU A 68 -9.80 -14.97 5.92
CA GLU A 68 -8.61 -14.82 6.76
C GLU A 68 -7.43 -14.30 5.94
N VAL A 69 -7.19 -14.80 4.73
CA VAL A 69 -6.17 -14.25 3.81
C VAL A 69 -6.44 -12.77 3.52
N ALA A 70 -7.70 -12.40 3.26
CA ALA A 70 -8.10 -11.00 3.05
C ALA A 70 -7.80 -10.12 4.28
N GLY A 71 -8.14 -10.61 5.47
CA GLY A 71 -7.88 -9.94 6.73
C GLY A 71 -6.38 -9.78 7.00
N ILE A 72 -5.59 -10.82 6.77
CA ILE A 72 -4.12 -10.81 6.92
C ILE A 72 -3.51 -9.75 6.01
N TYR A 73 -3.95 -9.66 4.76
CA TYR A 73 -3.46 -8.64 3.82
C TYR A 73 -3.71 -7.22 4.32
N LEU A 74 -4.97 -6.90 4.64
CA LEU A 74 -5.37 -5.56 5.09
C LEU A 74 -4.71 -5.19 6.43
N PHE A 75 -4.65 -6.14 7.36
CA PHE A 75 -4.00 -5.94 8.66
C PHE A 75 -2.51 -5.70 8.51
N SER A 76 -1.81 -6.55 7.75
CA SER A 76 -0.36 -6.42 7.55
C SER A 76 -0.01 -5.12 6.83
N TRP A 77 -0.84 -4.71 5.86
CA TRP A 77 -0.65 -3.42 5.20
C TRP A 77 -0.88 -2.26 6.17
N ALA A 78 -1.94 -2.28 6.98
CA ALA A 78 -2.21 -1.24 7.96
C ALA A 78 -1.07 -1.10 8.98
N VAL A 79 -0.49 -2.22 9.43
CA VAL A 79 0.69 -2.22 10.30
C VAL A 79 1.88 -1.60 9.58
N GLY A 80 2.16 -2.02 8.34
CA GLY A 80 3.22 -1.42 7.52
C GLY A 80 3.05 0.09 7.30
N PHE A 81 1.81 0.55 7.10
CA PHE A 81 1.48 1.97 6.89
C PHE A 81 1.73 2.84 8.13
N VAL A 82 1.44 2.33 9.33
CA VAL A 82 1.64 3.07 10.59
C VAL A 82 3.12 3.16 10.98
N ILE A 83 3.95 2.23 10.50
CA ILE A 83 5.39 2.19 10.84
C ILE A 83 6.18 3.17 9.95
N ILE A 84 6.47 4.35 10.52
CA ILE A 84 7.12 5.49 9.84
C ILE A 84 8.52 5.15 9.28
N PHE A 85 9.24 4.21 9.89
CA PHE A 85 10.59 3.83 9.45
C PHE A 85 10.61 2.76 8.35
N ALA A 86 9.45 2.24 7.94
CA ALA A 86 9.31 1.30 6.83
C ALA A 86 8.62 2.01 5.67
N PRO A 87 9.34 2.67 4.74
CA PRO A 87 8.72 3.30 3.57
C PRO A 87 7.92 2.25 2.78
N GLN A 88 6.65 2.58 2.48
CA GLN A 88 5.65 1.66 1.90
C GLN A 88 5.35 0.39 2.73
N GLY A 89 5.83 0.31 3.98
CA GLY A 89 5.69 -0.89 4.81
C GLY A 89 6.63 -2.04 4.41
N ILE A 90 7.60 -1.82 3.52
CA ILE A 90 8.51 -2.86 3.03
C ILE A 90 9.30 -3.47 4.20
N GLY A 91 9.33 -4.79 4.27
CA GLY A 91 9.90 -5.60 5.34
C GLY A 91 8.91 -5.87 6.48
N VAL A 92 8.11 -4.88 6.88
CA VAL A 92 7.12 -5.02 7.95
C VAL A 92 5.90 -5.78 7.44
N PHE A 93 5.36 -5.37 6.29
CA PHE A 93 4.20 -6.01 5.67
C PHE A 93 4.45 -7.50 5.45
N GLU A 94 5.59 -7.84 4.86
CA GLU A 94 6.02 -9.21 4.58
C GLU A 94 6.16 -10.03 5.87
N LEU A 95 6.77 -9.45 6.91
CA LEU A 95 7.01 -10.14 8.17
C LEU A 95 5.71 -10.37 8.96
N VAL A 96 4.84 -9.36 9.04
CA VAL A 96 3.56 -9.47 9.73
C VAL A 96 2.66 -10.47 9.00
N ALA A 97 2.59 -10.39 7.67
CA ALA A 97 1.79 -11.31 6.90
C ALA A 97 2.33 -12.74 7.00
N ALA A 98 3.65 -12.94 6.91
CA ALA A 98 4.27 -14.26 7.06
C ALA A 98 4.12 -14.85 8.47
N HIS A 99 4.08 -14.01 9.51
CA HIS A 99 3.84 -14.46 10.88
C HIS A 99 2.38 -14.81 11.15
N THR A 100 1.46 -14.11 10.49
CA THR A 100 0.02 -14.31 10.68
C THR A 100 -0.53 -15.46 9.82
N LEU A 101 0.10 -15.74 8.67
CA LEU A 101 -0.20 -16.92 7.86
C LEU A 101 0.28 -18.20 8.58
N THR A 102 -0.66 -18.97 9.12
CA THR A 102 -0.39 -20.30 9.68
C THR A 102 -0.19 -21.32 8.56
N ALA A 103 0.96 -21.27 7.90
CA ALA A 103 1.32 -22.21 6.85
C ALA A 103 2.45 -23.16 7.32
N PRO A 104 2.49 -24.42 6.85
CA PRO A 104 3.50 -25.41 7.23
C PRO A 104 4.89 -25.15 6.61
N VAL A 105 5.13 -23.93 6.11
CA VAL A 105 6.34 -23.54 5.37
C VAL A 105 7.19 -22.61 6.23
N SER A 106 8.50 -22.53 5.93
CA SER A 106 9.37 -21.63 6.68
C SER A 106 8.93 -20.16 6.53
N LEU A 107 9.07 -19.38 7.60
CA LEU A 107 8.72 -17.95 7.61
C LEU A 107 9.44 -17.18 6.49
N GLY A 108 10.72 -17.51 6.24
CA GLY A 108 11.49 -16.91 5.16
C GLY A 108 10.89 -17.19 3.77
N SER A 109 10.40 -18.40 3.53
CA SER A 109 9.76 -18.75 2.25
C SER A 109 8.48 -17.94 2.02
N ILE A 110 7.66 -17.76 3.05
CA ILE A 110 6.41 -16.98 2.97
C ILE A 110 6.74 -15.50 2.79
N ALA A 111 7.71 -14.97 3.54
CA ALA A 111 8.14 -13.58 3.40
C ALA A 111 8.65 -13.28 1.98
N VAL A 112 9.42 -14.18 1.37
CA VAL A 112 9.88 -14.04 -0.03
C VAL A 112 8.70 -14.07 -1.01
N LEU A 113 7.73 -14.95 -0.79
CA LEU A 113 6.53 -15.01 -1.62
C LEU A 113 5.75 -13.69 -1.55
N ILE A 114 5.56 -13.14 -0.35
CA ILE A 114 4.84 -11.88 -0.15
C ILE A 114 5.63 -10.69 -0.71
N ALA A 115 6.95 -10.68 -0.57
CA ALA A 115 7.81 -9.70 -1.23
C ALA A 115 7.66 -9.74 -2.76
N GLY A 116 7.45 -10.93 -3.33
CA GLY A 116 7.12 -11.11 -4.75
C GLY A 116 5.84 -10.37 -5.15
N PHE A 117 4.81 -10.40 -4.31
CA PHE A 117 3.59 -9.61 -4.53
C PHE A 117 3.87 -8.10 -4.44
N SER A 118 4.68 -7.64 -3.48
CA SER A 118 5.08 -6.23 -3.35
C SER A 118 5.79 -5.72 -4.61
N ILE A 119 6.59 -6.55 -5.28
CA ILE A 119 7.23 -6.21 -6.57
C ILE A 119 6.18 -6.04 -7.67
N ILE A 120 5.18 -6.93 -7.74
CA ILE A 120 4.10 -6.85 -8.73
C ILE A 120 3.31 -5.56 -8.56
N THR A 121 2.94 -5.20 -7.33
CA THR A 121 2.21 -3.96 -7.06
C THR A 121 3.06 -2.72 -7.38
N LEU A 122 4.36 -2.75 -7.06
CA LEU A 122 5.28 -1.67 -7.41
C LEU A 122 5.39 -1.46 -8.92
N ILE A 123 5.43 -2.55 -9.69
CA ILE A 123 5.44 -2.50 -11.16
C ILE A 123 4.11 -1.93 -11.67
N ALA A 124 2.98 -2.36 -11.11
CA ALA A 124 1.66 -1.84 -11.48
C ALA A 124 1.57 -0.33 -11.24
N ASP A 125 2.03 0.15 -10.09
CA ASP A 125 2.08 1.57 -9.76
C ASP A 125 3.00 2.35 -10.70
N ALA A 126 4.17 1.79 -11.03
CA ALA A 126 5.09 2.40 -11.99
C ALA A 126 4.46 2.52 -13.39
N ILE A 127 3.74 1.49 -13.86
CA ILE A 127 3.02 1.52 -15.13
C ILE A 127 1.91 2.58 -15.10
N VAL A 128 1.07 2.59 -14.07
CA VAL A 128 0.00 3.58 -13.91
C VAL A 128 0.57 4.99 -13.92
N TRP A 129 1.69 5.21 -13.24
CA TRP A 129 2.38 6.50 -13.23
C TRP A 129 2.90 6.89 -14.62
N ILE A 130 3.58 5.99 -15.33
CA ILE A 130 4.09 6.25 -16.69
C ILE A 130 2.94 6.57 -17.64
N VAL A 131 1.89 5.75 -17.67
CA VAL A 131 0.73 5.92 -18.54
C VAL A 131 0.05 7.26 -18.25
N SER A 132 -0.18 7.56 -16.97
CA SER A 132 -0.77 8.84 -16.55
C SER A 132 0.07 10.01 -17.05
N ARG A 133 1.41 9.94 -16.92
CA ARG A 133 2.32 10.98 -17.40
C ARG A 133 2.28 11.16 -18.91
N LEU A 134 2.21 10.07 -19.68
CA LEU A 134 2.09 10.13 -21.14
C LEU A 134 0.77 10.79 -21.57
N ILE A 135 -0.34 10.45 -20.92
CA ILE A 135 -1.65 11.06 -21.20
C ILE A 135 -1.62 12.56 -20.89
N PHE A 136 -1.10 12.97 -19.74
CA PHE A 136 -0.99 14.39 -19.38
C PHE A 136 -0.07 15.17 -20.33
N MET A 137 1.04 14.57 -20.78
CA MET A 137 1.91 15.20 -21.78
C MET A 137 1.22 15.35 -23.14
N SER A 138 0.43 14.36 -23.55
CA SER A 138 -0.35 14.43 -24.79
C SER A 138 -1.38 15.56 -24.76
N GLN A 139 -2.07 15.77 -23.63
CA GLN A 139 -3.06 16.85 -23.52
C GLN A 139 -2.42 18.24 -23.59
N LYS A 140 -1.23 18.41 -22.99
CA LYS A 140 -0.50 19.68 -22.99
C LYS A 140 0.07 20.08 -24.37
N HIS A 141 0.03 19.18 -25.36
CA HIS A 141 0.47 19.47 -26.73
C HIS A 141 -0.68 19.92 -27.65
N PHE A 142 -1.92 19.86 -27.18
CA PHE A 142 -3.12 20.27 -27.92
C PHE A 142 -3.73 21.59 -27.41
N GLU A 143 -3.15 22.21 -26.38
CA GLU A 143 -3.40 23.59 -25.94
C GLU A 143 -2.27 24.52 -26.42
#